data_AF-A0A7C5F2M6-F1
#
_entry.id   AF-A0A7C5F2M6-F1
#
_cell.length_a   1.000
_cell.length_b   1.000
_cell.length_c   1.000
_cell.angle_alpha   90.00
_cell.angle_beta   90.00
_cell.angle_gamma   90.00
#
_symmetry.space_group_name_H-M   'P 1'
#
loop_
_entity.id
_entity.type
_entity.pdbx_description
1 polymer ?
#
loop_
_entity_poly.entity_id
_entity_poly.type
_entity_poly.pdbx_seq_one_letter_code
_entity_poly.pdbx_strand_id
1 'polypeptide(L)'
;PIRDLRSILEAISDQAATIKDADVLTEYARQALARTITKQYQAPDGSLQVITLDPRLDRSLAEQAAALPPGATLNLDPTLSHKLLTGLKQAAERVAARGQQPIVLCSQGVRRHLRRHSDRILHAVPVLGLNEVDSFVRLQSLDTVRIDLELAQPS
;
A
#
# COMPACT_ATOMS: atom_id res chain seq x y z
N PRO A 1 10.91 -4.79 -9.53
CA PRO A 1 12.04 -5.55 -10.12
C PRO A 1 11.59 -6.99 -10.38
N ILE A 2 11.91 -7.56 -11.56
CA ILE A 2 11.48 -8.92 -11.96
C ILE A 2 12.66 -9.89 -12.06
N ARG A 3 13.76 -9.62 -11.35
CA ARG A 3 15.02 -10.37 -11.50
C ARG A 3 14.97 -11.77 -10.89
N ASP A 4 14.18 -11.95 -9.83
CA ASP A 4 13.96 -13.25 -9.20
C ASP A 4 12.71 -13.93 -9.78
N LEU A 5 12.80 -14.31 -11.07
CA LEU A 5 11.69 -14.96 -11.77
C LEU A 5 11.29 -16.28 -11.13
N ARG A 6 12.24 -16.99 -10.50
CA ARG A 6 11.98 -18.26 -9.83
C ARG A 6 11.01 -18.06 -8.67
N SER A 7 11.33 -17.18 -7.71
CA SER A 7 10.45 -16.93 -6.56
C SER A 7 9.09 -16.38 -6.98
N ILE A 8 9.04 -15.56 -8.05
CA ILE A 8 7.78 -15.05 -8.62
C ILE A 8 6.92 -16.20 -9.15
N LEU A 9 7.48 -17.07 -9.98
CA LEU A 9 6.75 -18.17 -10.62
C LEU A 9 6.32 -19.23 -9.61
N GLU A 10 7.15 -19.54 -8.61
CA GLU A 10 6.78 -20.43 -7.50
C GLU A 10 5.57 -19.88 -6.75
N ALA A 11 5.62 -18.62 -6.30
CA ALA A 11 4.52 -18.00 -5.54
C ALA A 11 3.20 -17.89 -6.33
N ILE A 12 3.28 -17.63 -7.64
CA ILE A 12 2.09 -17.62 -8.50
C ILE A 12 1.55 -19.04 -8.68
N SER A 13 2.42 -20.01 -8.98
CA SER A 13 2.00 -21.38 -9.29
C SER A 13 1.28 -22.05 -8.12
N ASP A 14 1.72 -21.79 -6.89
CA ASP A 14 1.09 -22.29 -5.66
C ASP A 14 -0.38 -21.87 -5.53
N GLN A 15 -0.73 -20.70 -6.07
CA GLN A 15 -2.07 -20.10 -5.94
C GLN A 15 -2.89 -20.19 -7.23
N ALA A 16 -2.25 -20.36 -8.40
CA ALA A 16 -2.87 -20.28 -9.71
C ALA A 16 -3.90 -21.37 -10.00
N ALA A 17 -3.89 -22.48 -9.25
CA ALA A 17 -4.92 -23.52 -9.36
C ALA A 17 -6.31 -22.97 -8.99
N THR A 18 -6.38 -22.19 -7.91
CA THR A 18 -7.63 -21.71 -7.29
C THR A 18 -7.92 -20.25 -7.62
N ILE A 19 -6.88 -19.41 -7.70
CA ILE A 19 -7.00 -17.98 -7.94
C ILE A 19 -6.75 -17.69 -9.41
N LYS A 20 -7.73 -17.07 -10.08
CA LYS A 20 -7.65 -16.66 -11.50
C LYS A 20 -7.49 -15.15 -11.70
N ASP A 21 -7.69 -14.38 -10.64
CA ASP A 21 -7.52 -12.93 -10.66
C ASP A 21 -6.03 -12.57 -10.69
N ALA A 22 -5.58 -11.99 -11.79
CA ALA A 22 -4.19 -11.59 -11.99
C ALA A 22 -3.71 -10.52 -11.00
N ASP A 23 -4.61 -9.63 -10.54
CA ASP A 23 -4.26 -8.62 -9.54
C ASP A 23 -3.96 -9.28 -8.20
N VAL A 24 -4.72 -10.31 -7.84
CA VAL A 24 -4.47 -11.10 -6.62
C VAL A 24 -3.16 -11.88 -6.73
N LEU A 25 -2.92 -12.56 -7.85
CA LEU A 25 -1.65 -13.28 -8.09
C LEU A 25 -0.44 -12.35 -8.06
N THR A 26 -0.61 -11.11 -8.52
CA THR A 26 0.43 -10.07 -8.44
C THR A 26 0.80 -9.75 -6.99
N GLU A 27 -0.16 -9.72 -6.07
CA GLU A 27 0.13 -9.50 -4.65
C GLU A 27 0.98 -10.64 -4.06
N TYR A 28 0.71 -11.90 -4.41
CA TYR A 28 1.53 -13.04 -3.99
C TYR A 28 2.96 -12.97 -4.55
N ALA A 29 3.10 -12.61 -5.83
CA ALA A 29 4.41 -12.38 -6.43
C ALA A 29 5.18 -11.26 -5.73
N ARG A 30 4.50 -10.15 -5.38
CA ARG A 30 5.12 -9.04 -4.63
C ARG A 30 5.54 -9.47 -3.23
N GLN A 31 4.74 -10.26 -2.53
CA GLN A 31 5.10 -10.82 -1.22
C GLN A 31 6.35 -11.71 -1.31
N ALA A 32 6.46 -12.57 -2.32
CA ALA A 32 7.66 -13.38 -2.55
C ALA A 32 8.91 -12.52 -2.79
N LEU A 33 8.73 -11.31 -3.31
CA LEU A 33 9.78 -10.33 -3.55
C LEU A 33 10.05 -9.39 -2.36
N ALA A 34 9.50 -9.64 -1.16
CA ALA A 34 9.59 -8.71 -0.02
C ALA A 34 11.01 -8.20 0.25
N ARG A 35 12.01 -9.10 0.26
CA ARG A 35 13.43 -8.72 0.44
C ARG A 35 13.93 -7.78 -0.65
N THR A 36 13.57 -8.06 -1.90
CA THR A 36 13.98 -7.27 -3.07
C THR A 36 13.30 -5.90 -3.09
N ILE A 37 11.99 -5.87 -2.81
CA ILE A 37 11.22 -4.63 -2.70
C ILE A 37 11.76 -3.77 -1.57
N THR A 38 12.00 -4.35 -0.39
CA THR A 38 12.55 -3.63 0.76
C THR A 38 13.90 -3.01 0.45
N LYS A 39 14.85 -3.78 -0.10
CA LYS A 39 16.18 -3.27 -0.48
C LYS A 39 16.13 -2.13 -1.49
N GLN A 40 15.14 -2.12 -2.37
CA GLN A 40 14.98 -1.03 -3.35
C GLN A 40 14.68 0.32 -2.68
N TYR A 41 14.05 0.30 -1.50
CA TYR A 41 13.53 1.48 -0.82
C TYR A 41 14.20 1.76 0.53
N GLN A 42 15.19 0.95 0.91
CA GLN A 42 15.97 1.17 2.13
C GLN A 42 16.79 2.46 2.03
N ALA A 43 16.77 3.23 3.12
CA ALA A 43 17.65 4.36 3.31
C ALA A 43 19.10 3.89 3.58
N PRO A 44 20.11 4.78 3.45
CA PRO A 44 21.51 4.43 3.68
C PRO A 44 21.82 3.84 5.08
N ASP A 45 20.98 4.16 6.08
CA ASP A 45 21.08 3.65 7.45
C ASP A 45 20.39 2.28 7.66
N GLY A 46 19.95 1.65 6.56
CA GLY A 46 19.26 0.37 6.53
C GLY A 46 17.79 0.41 6.98
N SER A 47 17.25 1.58 7.34
CA SER A 47 15.83 1.71 7.67
C SER A 47 14.95 1.78 6.43
N LEU A 48 13.70 1.35 6.56
CA LEU A 48 12.66 1.63 5.58
C LEU A 48 11.78 2.76 6.13
N GLN A 49 11.96 3.96 5.55
CA GLN A 49 11.29 5.17 5.98
C GLN A 49 10.00 5.37 5.18
N VAL A 50 8.86 5.48 5.87
CA VAL A 50 7.53 5.40 5.24
C VAL A 50 6.56 6.45 5.77
N ILE A 51 5.57 6.76 4.95
CA ILE A 51 4.32 7.42 5.32
C ILE A 51 3.32 6.32 5.63
N THR A 52 2.70 6.36 6.80
CA THR A 52 1.68 5.37 7.20
C THR A 52 0.29 5.98 7.15
N LEU A 53 -0.73 5.12 7.12
CA LEU A 53 -2.10 5.53 7.41
C LEU A 53 -2.34 5.45 8.92
N ASP A 54 -3.23 6.29 9.44
CA ASP A 54 -3.75 6.10 10.79
C ASP A 54 -4.37 4.69 10.92
N PRO A 55 -4.14 3.95 12.02
CA PRO A 55 -4.64 2.60 12.18
C PRO A 55 -6.17 2.46 12.03
N ARG A 56 -6.96 3.49 12.40
CA ARG A 56 -8.42 3.46 12.22
C ARG A 56 -8.80 3.61 10.75
N LEU A 57 -8.11 4.50 10.04
CA LEU A 57 -8.29 4.69 8.60
C LEU A 57 -7.90 3.44 7.82
N ASP A 58 -6.71 2.88 8.08
CA ASP A 58 -6.21 1.68 7.41
C ASP A 58 -7.17 0.49 7.62
N ARG A 59 -7.65 0.31 8.84
CA ARG A 59 -8.63 -0.75 9.16
C ARG A 59 -9.95 -0.55 8.43
N SER A 60 -10.51 0.66 8.43
CA SER A 60 -11.76 0.95 7.72
C SER A 60 -11.64 0.69 6.22
N LEU A 61 -10.53 1.09 5.60
CA LEU A 61 -10.26 0.80 4.19
C LEU A 61 -10.11 -0.71 3.94
N ALA A 62 -9.47 -1.44 4.85
CA ALA A 62 -9.31 -2.89 4.76
C ALA A 62 -10.65 -3.63 4.85
N GLU A 63 -11.52 -3.23 5.78
CA GLU A 63 -12.86 -3.79 5.96
C GLU A 63 -13.74 -3.54 4.72
N GLN A 64 -13.73 -2.32 4.20
CA GLN A 64 -14.45 -1.99 2.96
C GLN A 64 -13.91 -2.78 1.76
N ALA A 65 -12.58 -2.94 1.64
CA ALA A 65 -11.97 -3.72 0.57
C ALA A 65 -12.30 -5.22 0.67
N ALA A 66 -12.38 -5.77 1.88
CA ALA A 66 -12.69 -7.18 2.11
C ALA A 66 -14.16 -7.53 1.78
N ALA A 67 -15.08 -6.58 1.91
CA ALA A 67 -16.49 -6.75 1.56
C ALA A 67 -16.76 -6.74 0.04
N LEU A 68 -15.76 -6.40 -0.78
CA LEU A 68 -15.91 -6.31 -2.23
C LEU A 68 -15.94 -7.70 -2.88
N PRO A 69 -16.73 -7.85 -3.97
CA PRO A 69 -16.59 -9.00 -4.85
C PRO A 69 -15.16 -9.12 -5.42
N PRO A 70 -14.69 -10.34 -5.76
CA PRO A 70 -13.43 -10.52 -6.47
C PRO A 70 -13.33 -9.64 -7.73
N GLY A 71 -12.18 -9.02 -7.96
CA GLY A 71 -11.95 -8.09 -9.07
C GLY A 71 -12.57 -6.68 -8.91
N ALA A 72 -13.42 -6.45 -7.91
CA ALA A 72 -14.04 -5.14 -7.72
C ALA A 72 -13.06 -4.10 -7.14
N THR A 73 -13.41 -2.84 -7.35
CA THR A 73 -12.58 -1.68 -7.02
C THR A 73 -13.09 -1.03 -5.75
N LEU A 74 -12.19 -0.52 -4.90
CA LEU A 74 -12.60 0.21 -3.70
C LEU A 74 -13.24 1.53 -4.12
N ASN A 75 -14.54 1.66 -3.86
CA ASN A 75 -15.30 2.85 -4.16
C ASN A 75 -15.56 3.60 -2.86
N LEU A 76 -14.73 4.61 -2.61
CA LEU A 76 -14.89 5.50 -1.46
C LEU A 76 -15.94 6.56 -1.80
N ASP A 77 -16.66 7.04 -0.79
CA ASP A 77 -17.47 8.24 -0.99
C ASP A 77 -16.57 9.42 -1.43
N PRO A 78 -17.11 10.38 -2.21
CA PRO A 78 -16.31 11.47 -2.76
C PRO A 78 -15.54 12.29 -1.71
N THR A 79 -16.12 12.45 -0.51
CA THR A 79 -15.52 13.23 0.57
C THR A 79 -14.30 12.51 1.15
N LEU A 80 -14.45 11.23 1.50
CA LEU A 80 -13.34 10.41 2.00
C LEU A 80 -12.24 10.26 0.95
N SER A 81 -12.62 10.02 -0.31
CA SER A 81 -11.70 9.95 -1.46
C SER A 81 -10.84 11.22 -1.55
N HIS A 82 -11.48 12.40 -1.56
CA HIS A 82 -10.77 13.67 -1.66
C HIS A 82 -9.85 13.92 -0.46
N LYS A 83 -10.34 13.67 0.77
CA LYS A 83 -9.55 13.82 2.00
C LYS A 83 -8.33 12.88 2.00
N LEU A 84 -8.49 11.63 1.57
CA LEU A 84 -7.43 10.64 1.51
C LEU A 84 -6.34 11.04 0.51
N LEU A 85 -6.72 11.37 -0.72
CA LEU A 85 -5.78 11.78 -1.76
C LEU A 85 -5.03 13.06 -1.37
N THR A 86 -5.74 14.02 -0.78
CA THR A 86 -5.14 15.27 -0.29
C THR A 86 -4.16 15.00 0.85
N GLY A 87 -4.55 14.20 1.84
CA GLY A 87 -3.69 13.83 2.97
C GLY A 87 -2.43 13.10 2.54
N LEU A 88 -2.54 12.14 1.61
CA LEU A 88 -1.38 11.43 1.04
C LEU A 88 -0.45 12.38 0.27
N LYS A 89 -1.02 13.28 -0.54
CA LYS A 89 -0.24 14.27 -1.31
C LYS A 89 0.54 15.20 -0.38
N GLN A 90 -0.12 15.75 0.63
CA GLN A 90 0.52 16.65 1.59
C GLN A 90 1.60 15.93 2.41
N ALA A 91 1.37 14.69 2.84
CA ALA A 91 2.39 13.90 3.53
C ALA A 91 3.59 13.62 2.62
N ALA A 92 3.35 13.25 1.35
CA ALA A 92 4.41 13.03 0.37
C ALA A 92 5.23 14.30 0.12
N GLU A 93 4.59 15.45 -0.01
CA GLU A 93 5.24 16.75 -0.17
C GLU A 93 6.10 17.12 1.06
N ARG A 94 5.59 16.91 2.28
CA ARG A 94 6.35 17.17 3.52
C ARG A 94 7.58 16.27 3.65
N VAL A 95 7.46 14.99 3.31
CA VAL A 95 8.59 14.05 3.31
C VAL A 95 9.61 14.42 2.24
N ALA A 96 9.17 14.72 1.02
CA ALA A 96 10.04 15.15 -0.08
C ALA A 96 10.77 16.46 0.25
N ALA A 97 10.10 17.42 0.89
CA ALA A 97 10.72 18.69 1.32
C ALA A 97 11.85 18.51 2.34
N ARG A 98 11.91 17.37 3.04
CA ARG A 98 13.01 16.99 3.95
C ARG A 98 14.14 16.24 3.23
N GLY A 99 14.08 16.13 1.90
CA GLY A 99 15.06 15.38 1.10
C GLY A 99 14.91 13.86 1.19
N GLN A 100 13.79 13.37 1.72
CA GLN A 100 13.50 11.94 1.86
C GLN A 100 12.56 11.47 0.75
N GLN A 101 12.75 10.25 0.27
CA GLN A 101 11.84 9.66 -0.72
C GLN A 101 10.50 9.29 -0.05
N PRO A 102 9.35 9.83 -0.50
CA PRO A 102 8.06 9.45 0.04
C PRO A 102 7.68 8.05 -0.43
N ILE A 103 7.35 7.18 0.52
CA ILE A 103 6.87 5.81 0.29
C ILE A 103 5.68 5.59 1.22
N VAL A 104 4.54 5.15 0.69
CA VAL A 104 3.36 4.84 1.51
C VAL A 104 3.40 3.37 1.92
N LEU A 105 3.18 3.10 3.20
CA LEU A 105 3.00 1.75 3.75
C LEU A 105 1.58 1.60 4.32
N CYS A 106 0.93 0.50 3.97
CA CYS A 106 -0.43 0.17 4.40
C CYS A 106 -0.61 -1.34 4.60
N SER A 107 -1.76 -1.74 5.13
CA SER A 107 -2.11 -3.16 5.23
C SER A 107 -2.23 -3.85 3.86
N GLN A 108 -2.02 -5.17 3.86
CA GLN A 108 -2.05 -5.96 2.63
C GLN A 108 -3.39 -5.88 1.89
N GLY A 109 -4.50 -5.87 2.63
CA GLY A 109 -5.85 -5.76 2.06
C GLY A 109 -6.12 -4.40 1.40
N VAL A 110 -5.37 -3.36 1.77
CA VAL A 110 -5.57 -1.98 1.28
C VAL A 110 -4.67 -1.68 0.10
N ARG A 111 -3.45 -2.22 0.07
CA ARG A 111 -2.37 -1.82 -0.85
C ARG A 111 -2.77 -1.67 -2.30
N ARG A 112 -3.38 -2.69 -2.91
CA ARG A 112 -3.77 -2.64 -4.33
C ARG A 112 -4.82 -1.58 -4.62
N HIS A 113 -5.78 -1.44 -3.70
CA HIS A 113 -6.86 -0.48 -3.84
C HIS A 113 -6.33 0.94 -3.67
N LEU A 114 -5.48 1.16 -2.66
CA LEU A 114 -4.83 2.43 -2.42
C LEU A 114 -3.92 2.84 -3.58
N ARG A 115 -3.11 1.91 -4.12
CA ARG A 115 -2.26 2.17 -5.29
C ARG A 115 -3.09 2.61 -6.49
N ARG A 116 -4.15 1.89 -6.82
CA ARG A 116 -5.05 2.23 -7.94
C ARG A 116 -5.76 3.56 -7.74
N HIS A 117 -6.21 3.81 -6.52
CA HIS A 117 -6.91 5.04 -6.16
C HIS A 117 -5.99 6.26 -6.25
N SER A 118 -4.76 6.14 -5.77
CA SER A 118 -3.79 7.24 -5.73
C SER A 118 -3.01 7.46 -7.03
N ASP A 119 -3.00 6.49 -7.96
CA ASP A 119 -2.09 6.48 -9.11
C ASP A 119 -2.15 7.74 -9.96
N ARG A 120 -3.35 8.25 -10.24
CA ARG A 120 -3.52 9.44 -11.09
C ARG A 120 -2.84 10.70 -10.53
N ILE A 121 -2.71 10.80 -9.20
CA ILE A 121 -2.17 11.98 -8.51
C ILE A 121 -0.76 11.72 -7.99
N LEU A 122 -0.50 10.51 -7.49
CA LEU A 122 0.71 10.11 -6.78
C LEU A 122 1.47 9.01 -7.51
N HIS A 123 1.49 9.03 -8.85
CA HIS A 123 2.14 8.00 -9.68
C HIS A 123 3.59 7.69 -9.31
N ALA A 124 4.34 8.70 -8.86
CA ALA A 124 5.74 8.61 -8.46
C ALA A 124 5.96 8.13 -7.02
N VAL A 125 4.91 8.05 -6.20
CA VAL A 125 4.99 7.62 -4.80
C VAL A 125 4.70 6.10 -4.73
N PRO A 126 5.69 5.27 -4.35
CA PRO A 126 5.46 3.84 -4.17
C PRO A 126 4.45 3.58 -3.05
N VAL A 127 3.57 2.59 -3.26
CA VAL A 127 2.64 2.10 -2.24
C VAL A 127 2.97 0.64 -1.95
N LEU A 128 3.47 0.38 -0.75
CA LEU A 128 3.89 -0.93 -0.27
C LEU A 128 2.87 -1.52 0.69
N GLY A 129 2.71 -2.84 0.61
CA GLY A 129 1.95 -3.62 1.58
C GLY A 129 2.90 -4.12 2.68
N LEU A 130 2.39 -4.31 3.89
CA LEU A 130 3.19 -4.87 4.99
C LEU A 130 3.86 -6.22 4.64
N ASN A 131 3.22 -7.07 3.83
CA ASN A 131 3.80 -8.35 3.42
C ASN A 131 4.91 -8.22 2.36
N GLU A 132 5.14 -7.01 1.85
CA GLU A 132 6.21 -6.70 0.90
C GLU A 132 7.47 -6.17 1.59
N VAL A 133 7.44 -6.10 2.93
CA VAL A 133 8.51 -5.59 3.77
C VAL A 133 9.23 -6.76 4.45
N ASP A 134 10.57 -6.77 4.36
CA ASP A 134 11.40 -7.74 5.06
C ASP A 134 11.17 -7.62 6.58
N SER A 135 10.90 -8.75 7.23
CA SER A 135 10.58 -8.81 8.67
C SER A 135 11.70 -8.27 9.58
N PHE A 136 12.94 -8.18 9.09
CA PHE A 136 14.09 -7.71 9.86
C PHE A 136 14.45 -6.24 9.59
N VAL A 137 13.76 -5.55 8.69
CA VAL A 137 14.05 -4.13 8.42
C VAL A 137 13.53 -3.24 9.56
N ARG A 138 14.32 -2.23 9.92
CA ARG A 138 13.84 -1.19 10.84
C ARG A 138 12.86 -0.28 10.11
N LEU A 139 11.57 -0.40 10.40
CA LEU A 139 10.55 0.52 9.93
C LEU A 139 10.62 1.85 10.70
N GLN A 140 10.55 2.96 9.98
CA GLN A 140 10.48 4.30 10.56
C GLN A 140 9.35 5.08 9.90
N SER A 141 8.35 5.49 10.68
CA SER A 141 7.28 6.36 10.19
C SER A 141 7.76 7.81 10.18
N LEU A 142 7.76 8.44 8.99
CA LEU A 142 8.12 9.84 8.79
C LEU A 142 6.91 10.78 8.90
N ASP A 143 5.74 10.26 8.56
CA ASP A 143 4.46 10.96 8.59
C ASP A 143 3.30 9.95 8.70
N THR A 144 2.15 10.40 9.18
CA THR A 144 0.93 9.59 9.30
C THR A 144 -0.27 10.35 8.76
N VAL A 145 -0.93 9.78 7.74
CA VAL A 145 -2.14 10.34 7.17
C VAL A 145 -3.33 10.04 8.07
N ARG A 146 -3.96 11.10 8.58
CA ARG A 146 -5.16 11.04 9.42
C ARG A 146 -6.32 11.69 8.69
N ILE A 147 -7.49 11.08 8.79
CA ILE A 147 -8.74 11.62 8.27
C ILE A 147 -9.76 11.50 9.39
N ASP A 148 -10.42 12.61 9.72
CA ASP A 148 -11.57 12.59 10.60
C ASP A 148 -12.71 11.86 9.88
N LEU A 149 -12.85 10.58 10.23
CA LEU A 149 -14.01 9.75 9.90
C LEU A 149 -15.13 10.18 10.84
N GLU A 150 -15.74 11.34 10.61
CA GLU A 150 -17.06 11.58 11.19
C GLU A 150 -17.97 10.46 10.66
N LEU A 151 -18.42 9.61 11.58
CA LEU A 151 -19.39 8.56 11.31
C LEU A 151 -20.53 9.21 10.52
N ALA A 152 -20.70 8.81 9.27
CA ALA A 152 -21.96 9.00 8.58
C ALA A 152 -23.00 8.25 9.43
N GLN A 153 -23.63 8.98 10.35
CA GLN A 153 -24.80 8.48 11.05
C GLN A 153 -25.85 8.28 9.96
N PRO A 154 -26.38 7.06 9.77
CA PRO A 154 -27.51 6.88 8.88
C PRO A 154 -28.66 7.73 9.43
N SER A 155 -29.18 8.61 8.57
CA SER A 155 -30.41 9.37 8.82
C SER A 155 -31.62 8.45 8.87
#